data_AF-A0A5J4QTR4-F1
#
_entry.id   AF-A0A5J4QTR4-F1
#
_cell.length_a   1.000
_cell.length_b   1.000
_cell.length_c   1.000
_cell.angle_alpha   90.00
_cell.angle_beta   90.00
_cell.angle_gamma   90.00
#
_symmetry.space_group_name_H-M   'P 1'
#
loop_
_entity.id
_entity.type
_entity.pdbx_description
1 polymer ?
#
loop_
_entity_poly.entity_id
_entity_poly.type
_entity_poly.pdbx_seq_one_letter_code
_entity_poly.pdbx_strand_id
1 'polypeptide(L)' 'MPGQRKELTYEGQNIYVWIDVHLKSRTVSIQTETLHHKTCTQPANVSVLVNKN' A
#
# COMPACT_ATOMS: atom_id res chain seq x y z
N MET A 1 -4.35 18.93 -23.11
CA MET A 1 -4.24 17.53 -22.65
C MET A 1 -3.61 17.57 -21.27
N PRO A 2 -4.25 17.07 -20.20
CA PRO A 2 -3.65 17.11 -18.87
C PRO A 2 -2.50 16.08 -18.83
N GLY A 3 -1.27 16.57 -18.63
CA GLY A 3 -0.06 15.74 -18.64
C GLY A 3 -0.02 14.76 -17.48
N GLN A 4 0.49 13.55 -17.73
CA GLN A 4 0.75 12.55 -16.70
C GLN A 4 1.76 13.08 -15.69
N ARG A 5 1.35 13.24 -14.42
CA ARG A 5 2.24 13.65 -13.33
C ARG A 5 3.30 12.56 -13.11
N LYS A 6 4.58 12.95 -13.12
CA LYS A 6 5.72 12.05 -12.86
C LYS A 6 5.86 11.67 -11.38
N GLU A 7 5.23 12.43 -10.49
CA GLU A 7 5.40 12.32 -9.05
C GLU A 7 4.06 12.01 -8.38
N LEU A 8 4.02 10.90 -7.64
CA LEU A 8 2.88 10.50 -6.84
C LEU A 8 2.97 11.24 -5.51
N THR A 9 2.16 12.28 -5.34
CA THR A 9 2.05 13.03 -4.08
C THR A 9 0.70 12.76 -3.40
N TYR A 10 0.73 12.70 -2.08
CA TYR A 10 -0.43 12.54 -1.21
C TYR A 10 -0.68 13.78 -0.33
N GLU A 11 0.02 14.89 -0.60
CA GLU A 11 -0.15 16.12 0.17
C GLU A 11 -1.60 16.60 0.17
N GLY A 12 -2.08 16.99 1.36
CA GLY A 12 -3.45 17.45 1.57
C GLY A 12 -4.52 16.35 1.51
N GLN A 13 -4.14 15.07 1.45
CA GLN A 13 -5.09 13.95 1.46
C GLN A 13 -4.95 13.10 2.71
N ASN A 14 -6.08 12.66 3.25
CA ASN A 14 -6.09 11.62 4.27
C ASN A 14 -5.69 10.28 3.65
N ILE A 15 -4.80 9.57 4.34
CA ILE A 15 -4.37 8.22 3.98
C ILE A 15 -5.05 7.25 4.92
N TYR A 16 -5.80 6.31 4.35
CA TYR A 16 -6.47 5.24 5.08
C TYR A 16 -5.74 3.93 4.84
N VAL A 17 -5.30 3.28 5.91
CA VAL A 17 -4.56 2.02 5.84
C VAL A 17 -5.37 0.92 6.50
N TRP A 18 -5.62 -0.15 5.76
CA TRP A 18 -6.22 -1.39 6.26
C TRP A 18 -5.16 -2.48 6.31
N ILE A 19 -5.04 -3.14 7.47
CA ILE A 19 -4.08 -4.23 7.70
C ILE A 19 -4.87 -5.46 8.13
N ASP A 20 -4.88 -6.47 7.28
CA ASP A 20 -5.39 -7.80 7.61
C ASP A 20 -4.20 -8.73 7.90
N VAL A 21 -4.10 -9.15 9.16
CA VAL A 21 -3.06 -10.06 9.63
C VAL A 21 -3.72 -11.40 9.97
N HIS A 22 -3.80 -12.28 8.96
CA HIS A 22 -4.21 -13.65 9.17
C HIS A 22 -2.97 -14.54 9.39
N LEU A 23 -3.12 -15.67 10.09
CA LEU A 23 -2.00 -16.59 10.38
C LEU A 23 -1.25 -17.10 9.13
N LYS A 24 -1.84 -16.97 7.94
CA LYS A 24 -1.29 -17.46 6.66
C LYS A 24 -0.90 -16.35 5.68
N SER A 25 -1.38 -15.13 5.86
CA SER A 25 -1.16 -14.02 4.93
C SER A 25 -1.30 -12.68 5.63
N ARG A 26 -0.48 -11.72 5.20
CA ARG A 26 -0.56 -10.32 5.61
C ARG A 26 -0.96 -9.50 4.39
N THR A 27 -2.10 -8.84 4.46
CA THR A 27 -2.56 -7.95 3.41
C THR A 27 -2.59 -6.52 3.93
N VAL A 28 -1.92 -5.62 3.22
CA VAL A 28 -1.92 -4.19 3.50
C VAL A 28 -2.58 -3.47 2.33
N SER A 29 -3.56 -2.65 2.64
CA SER A 29 -4.34 -1.89 1.67
C SER A 29 -4.25 -0.41 2.00
N ILE A 30 -3.85 0.40 1.03
CA ILE A 30 -3.76 1.86 1.16
C ILE A 30 -4.82 2.49 0.26
N GLN A 31 -5.60 3.41 0.82
CA GLN A 31 -6.60 4.22 0.13
C GLN A 31 -6.39 5.69 0.43
N THR A 32 -6.71 6.53 -0.54
CA THR A 32 -6.95 7.96 -0.30
C THR A 32 -8.30 8.33 -0.89
N GLU A 33 -8.77 9.53 -0.59
CA GLU A 33 -10.08 10.01 -1.05
C GLU A 33 -10.15 10.14 -2.58
N THR A 34 -9.01 10.25 -3.26
CA THR A 34 -8.96 10.53 -4.71
C THR A 34 -8.16 9.52 -5.53
N LEU A 35 -7.32 8.68 -4.92
CA LEU A 35 -6.50 7.68 -5.62
C LEU A 35 -7.00 6.26 -5.39
N HIS A 36 -6.91 5.45 -6.44
CA HIS A 36 -7.31 4.05 -6.43
C HIS A 36 -6.45 3.22 -5.46
N HIS A 37 -7.17 2.39 -4.71
CA HIS A 37 -6.69 1.42 -3.73
C HIS A 37 -5.44 0.66 -4.19
N LYS A 38 -4.37 0.68 -3.38
CA LYS A 38 -3.20 -0.19 -3.59
C LYS A 38 -3.18 -1.29 -2.52
N THR A 39 -3.40 -2.53 -2.93
CA THR A 39 -3.29 -3.73 -2.08
C THR A 39 -1.94 -4.40 -2.29
N CYS A 40 -1.27 -4.77 -1.21
CA CYS A 40 -0.14 -5.68 -1.23
C CYS A 40 -0.43 -6.85 -0.29
N THR A 41 -0.35 -8.07 -0.80
CA THR A 41 -0.49 -9.29 -0.01
C THR A 41 0.83 -10.03 0.01
N GLN A 42 1.33 -10.35 1.19
CA GLN A 42 2.49 -11.18 1.40
C GLN A 42 2.10 -12.45 2.17
N PRO A 43 2.68 -13.61 1.83
CA PRO A 43 2.51 -14.82 2.64
C PRO A 43 3.08 -14.58 4.04
N ALA A 44 2.52 -15.25 5.05
CA ALA A 44 3.04 -15.20 6.43
C ALA A 44 4.33 -16.03 6.59
N ASN A 45 5.30 -15.83 5.69
CA ASN A 45 6.60 -16.46 5.73
C ASN A 45 7.65 -15.42 6.16
N VAL A 46 8.22 -15.61 7.35
CA VAL A 46 9.21 -14.71 7.95
C VAL A 46 10.44 -14.56 7.05
N SER A 47 10.82 -15.60 6.31
CA SER A 47 11.97 -15.57 5.40
C SER A 47 11.80 -14.60 4.23
N VAL A 48 10.57 -14.17 3.94
CA VAL A 48 10.24 -13.21 2.86
C VAL A 48 10.21 -11.77 3.38
N LEU A 49 10.19 -11.57 4.70
CA LEU A 49 10.28 -10.26 5.33
C LEU A 49 11.74 -9.79 5.35
N VAL A 50 12.20 -9.26 4.21
CA VAL A 50 13.53 -8.67 4.09
C VAL A 50 13.46 -7.16 4.29
N ASN A 51 14.29 -6.63 5.20
CA ASN A 51 14.62 -5.22 5.19
C ASN A 51 15.80 -5.04 4.22
N LYS A 52 15.56 -4.45 3.05
CA LYS A 52 16.66 -4.08 2.15
C LYS A 52 17.19 -2.73 2.62
N ASN A 53 18.29 -2.77 3.36
CA ASN A 53 19.13 -1.60 3.63
C ASN A 53 19.67 -1.00 2.33
#